data_AF-A0A949EIQ2-F1
#
_entry.id   AF-A0A949EIQ2-F1
#
_cell.length_a   1.000
_cell.length_b   1.000
_cell.length_c   1.000
_cell.angle_alpha   90.00
_cell.angle_beta   90.00
_cell.angle_gamma   90.00
#
_symmetry.space_group_name_H-M   'P 1'
#
loop_
_entity.id
_entity.type
_entity.pdbx_description
1 polymer ?
#
loop_
_entity_poly.entity_id
_entity_poly.type
_entity_poly.pdbx_seq_one_letter_code
_entity_poly.pdbx_strand_id
1 'polypeptide(L)'
;GNRGCLENYVSWPAIYSKLSSLVAQGKHTMVLELAKGDIDRVTPSIFLNALEKDDQLAKEIMEEVAGHLATGIVNIVNLLNPDIVILGGKVAYNNDYLISQVKELVLHQALNILTNKLEICPSSLGENFRMIAAATIPIQEIFHFSVFS
;
A
#
# COMPACT_ATOMS: atom_id res chain seq x y z
N GLY A 1 6.27 19.59 6.56
CA GLY A 1 4.83 19.90 6.52
C GLY A 1 4.37 19.77 5.09
N ASN A 2 3.25 19.09 4.85
CA ASN A 2 2.76 18.47 3.60
C ASN A 2 3.38 17.11 3.23
N ARG A 3 3.55 16.20 4.20
CA ARG A 3 3.57 14.75 3.86
C ARG A 3 2.15 14.41 3.41
N GLY A 4 1.97 13.99 2.16
CA GLY A 4 0.64 13.81 1.56
C GLY A 4 -0.24 12.96 2.46
N CYS A 5 -1.53 13.31 2.59
CA CYS A 5 -2.45 12.63 3.49
C CYS A 5 -2.35 11.11 3.34
N LEU A 6 -2.24 10.61 2.11
CA LEU A 6 -2.12 9.18 1.80
C LEU A 6 -0.80 8.53 2.28
N GLU A 7 0.35 9.19 2.15
CA GLU A 7 1.65 8.68 2.64
C GLU A 7 1.65 8.47 4.16
N ASN A 8 0.91 9.31 4.89
CA ASN A 8 0.76 9.18 6.34
C ASN A 8 -0.07 7.96 6.76
N TYR A 9 -0.72 7.26 5.83
CA TYR A 9 -1.46 6.03 6.12
C TYR A 9 -0.78 4.79 5.54
N VAL A 10 -0.07 4.91 4.41
CA VAL A 10 0.42 3.75 3.65
C VAL A 10 1.92 3.51 3.77
N SER A 11 2.65 4.42 4.42
CA SER A 11 4.09 4.30 4.63
C SER A 11 4.43 3.39 5.81
N TRP A 12 5.62 2.78 5.80
CA TRP A 12 6.09 1.96 6.92
C TRP A 12 6.03 2.68 8.28
N PRO A 13 6.46 3.95 8.43
CA PRO A 13 6.31 4.67 9.70
C PRO A 13 4.87 4.75 10.20
N ALA A 14 3.89 4.90 9.30
CA ALA A 14 2.47 4.91 9.64
C ALA A 14 2.00 3.54 10.13
N ILE A 15 2.34 2.48 9.40
CA ILE A 15 2.04 1.08 9.74
C ILE A 15 2.66 0.73 11.09
N TYR A 16 3.93 1.06 11.29
CA TYR A 16 4.65 0.84 12.55
C TYR A 16 3.98 1.58 13.71
N SER A 17 3.65 2.87 13.52
CA SER A 17 2.97 3.66 14.55
C SER A 17 1.63 3.06 14.94
N LYS A 18 0.85 2.58 13.96
CA LYS A 18 -0.44 1.92 14.20
C LYS A 18 -0.26 0.60 14.94
N LEU A 19 0.64 -0.26 14.47
CA LEU A 19 0.98 -1.53 15.08
C LEU A 19 1.42 -1.35 16.54
N SER A 20 2.36 -0.44 16.78
CA SER A 20 2.90 -0.14 18.12
C SER A 20 1.79 0.31 19.07
N SER A 21 0.87 1.17 18.60
CA SER A 21 -0.30 1.60 19.37
C SER A 21 -1.24 0.44 19.72
N LEU A 22 -1.53 -0.45 18.78
CA LEU A 22 -2.40 -1.62 19.01
C LEU A 22 -1.78 -2.61 19.99
N VAL A 23 -0.47 -2.86 19.87
CA VAL A 23 0.30 -3.67 20.82
C VAL A 23 0.28 -3.05 22.21
N ALA A 24 0.45 -1.74 22.34
CA ALA A 24 0.38 -1.03 23.62
C ALA A 24 -1.02 -1.10 24.27
N GLN A 25 -2.07 -1.27 23.47
CA GLN A 25 -3.45 -1.51 23.93
C GLN A 25 -3.70 -2.98 24.32
N GLY A 26 -2.68 -3.84 24.27
CA GLY A 26 -2.79 -5.25 24.64
C GLY A 26 -3.32 -6.16 23.52
N LYS A 27 -3.35 -5.69 22.26
CA LYS A 27 -3.68 -6.58 21.14
C LYS A 27 -2.56 -7.58 20.93
N HIS A 28 -2.94 -8.85 20.82
CA HIS A 28 -2.02 -9.93 20.49
C HIS A 28 -1.68 -9.91 19.00
N THR A 29 -0.41 -10.18 18.65
CA THR A 29 0.03 -10.32 17.26
C THR A 29 1.31 -11.14 17.18
N MET A 30 1.38 -12.00 16.17
CA MET A 30 2.57 -12.76 15.80
C MET A 30 3.73 -11.84 15.41
N VAL A 31 3.47 -10.60 14.97
CA VAL A 31 4.52 -9.62 14.65
C VAL A 31 5.45 -9.41 15.85
N LEU A 32 4.88 -9.29 17.05
CA LEU A 32 5.64 -9.09 18.28
C LEU A 32 6.36 -10.37 18.72
N GLU A 33 5.75 -11.55 18.52
CA GLU A 33 6.38 -12.85 18.79
C GLU A 33 7.61 -13.07 17.91
N LEU A 34 7.49 -12.79 16.61
CA LEU A 34 8.59 -12.87 15.64
C LEU A 34 9.70 -11.84 15.96
N ALA A 35 9.34 -10.72 16.57
CA ALA A 35 10.28 -9.72 17.10
C ALA A 35 10.83 -10.05 18.49
N LYS A 36 10.54 -11.25 19.03
CA LYS A 36 10.98 -11.72 20.36
C LYS A 36 10.48 -10.84 21.52
N GLY A 37 9.27 -10.30 21.40
CA GLY A 37 8.65 -9.48 22.43
C GLY A 37 9.09 -8.00 22.41
N ASP A 38 9.95 -7.61 21.47
CA ASP A 38 10.51 -6.27 21.41
C ASP A 38 9.97 -5.51 20.19
N ILE A 39 9.12 -4.51 20.45
CA ILE A 39 8.47 -3.72 19.40
C ILE A 39 9.49 -2.93 18.57
N ASP A 40 10.60 -2.48 19.16
CA ASP A 40 11.61 -1.68 18.48
C ASP A 40 12.42 -2.50 17.47
N ARG A 41 12.33 -3.83 17.55
CA ARG A 41 12.94 -4.75 16.58
C ARG A 41 12.03 -5.06 15.39
N VAL A 42 10.80 -4.57 15.39
CA VAL A 42 9.89 -4.82 14.28
C VAL A 42 10.39 -4.10 13.03
N THR A 43 10.54 -4.88 11.96
CA THR A 43 10.93 -4.40 10.64
C THR A 43 9.82 -4.71 9.63
N PRO A 44 9.81 -4.05 8.45
CA PRO A 44 8.87 -4.39 7.38
C PRO A 44 8.88 -5.88 7.04
N SER A 45 10.05 -6.51 7.02
CA SER A 45 10.20 -7.94 6.72
C SER A 45 9.55 -8.84 7.78
N ILE A 46 9.63 -8.47 9.06
CA ILE A 46 8.94 -9.21 10.14
C ILE A 46 7.44 -9.06 10.00
N PHE A 47 6.97 -7.86 9.69
CA PHE A 47 5.55 -7.60 9.48
C PHE A 47 5.00 -8.40 8.28
N LEU A 48 5.71 -8.40 7.15
CA LEU A 48 5.32 -9.18 5.96
C LEU A 48 5.32 -10.69 6.25
N ASN A 49 6.29 -11.20 7.01
CA ASN A 49 6.31 -12.61 7.43
C ASN A 49 5.09 -12.95 8.32
N ALA A 50 4.68 -12.06 9.22
CA ALA A 50 3.46 -12.26 10.00
C ALA A 50 2.20 -12.28 9.10
N LEU A 51 2.15 -11.42 8.08
CA LEU A 51 1.07 -11.39 7.10
C LEU A 51 0.99 -12.71 6.30
N GLU A 52 2.13 -13.24 5.85
CA GLU A 52 2.24 -14.56 5.18
C GLU A 52 1.81 -15.72 6.10
N LYS A 53 1.91 -15.54 7.41
CA LYS A 53 1.50 -16.51 8.44
C LYS A 53 0.08 -16.31 8.95
N ASP A 54 -0.74 -15.58 8.20
CA ASP A 54 -2.14 -15.29 8.51
C ASP A 54 -2.37 -14.55 9.85
N ASP A 55 -1.42 -13.71 10.30
CA ASP A 55 -1.61 -12.89 11.50
C ASP A 55 -2.79 -11.91 11.33
N GLN A 56 -3.78 -12.03 12.21
CA GLN A 56 -5.02 -11.27 12.11
C GLN A 56 -4.80 -9.76 12.25
N LEU A 57 -3.93 -9.33 13.17
CA LEU A 57 -3.67 -7.90 13.38
C LEU A 57 -2.92 -7.30 12.18
N ALA A 58 -1.94 -8.03 11.63
CA ALA A 58 -1.23 -7.61 10.43
C ALA A 58 -2.17 -7.48 9.23
N LYS A 59 -3.11 -8.42 9.06
CA LYS A 59 -4.15 -8.35 8.02
C LYS A 59 -5.06 -7.14 8.19
N GLU A 60 -5.59 -6.92 9.39
CA GLU A 60 -6.47 -5.76 9.68
C GLU A 60 -5.78 -4.43 9.34
N ILE A 61 -4.51 -4.28 9.75
CA ILE A 61 -3.72 -3.09 9.42
C ILE A 61 -3.53 -2.97 7.90
N MET A 62 -3.23 -4.08 7.22
CA MET A 62 -3.00 -4.08 5.77
C MET A 62 -4.28 -3.81 4.97
N GLU A 63 -5.43 -4.26 5.45
CA GLU A 63 -6.75 -3.97 4.87
C GLU A 63 -7.09 -2.47 4.99
N GLU A 64 -6.79 -1.84 6.14
CA GLU A 64 -6.94 -0.40 6.32
C GLU A 64 -6.04 0.38 5.33
N VAL A 65 -4.78 -0.04 5.20
CA VAL A 65 -3.83 0.51 4.20
C VAL A 65 -4.37 0.35 2.77
N ALA A 66 -4.90 -0.83 2.44
CA ALA A 66 -5.49 -1.12 1.14
C ALA A 66 -6.73 -0.23 0.87
N GLY A 67 -7.58 -0.02 1.87
CA GLY A 67 -8.74 0.88 1.79
C GLY A 67 -8.37 2.33 1.48
N HIS A 68 -7.33 2.84 2.15
CA HIS A 68 -6.82 4.18 1.87
C HIS A 68 -6.25 4.29 0.45
N LEU A 69 -5.45 3.32 0.01
CA LEU A 69 -4.92 3.27 -1.35
C LEU A 69 -6.03 3.19 -2.40
N ALA A 70 -6.99 2.29 -2.21
CA ALA A 70 -8.10 2.08 -3.12
C ALA A 70 -8.92 3.36 -3.28
N THR A 71 -9.21 4.08 -2.19
CA THR A 71 -9.95 5.36 -2.24
C THR A 71 -9.19 6.39 -3.10
N GLY A 72 -7.87 6.49 -2.91
CA GLY A 72 -7.02 7.36 -3.72
C GLY A 72 -7.03 6.97 -5.21
N ILE A 73 -6.92 5.68 -5.48
CA ILE A 73 -6.93 5.14 -6.85
C ILE A 73 -8.30 5.36 -7.53
N VAL A 74 -9.41 5.09 -6.85
CA VAL A 74 -10.76 5.29 -7.38
C VAL A 74 -10.95 6.74 -7.80
N ASN A 75 -10.47 7.70 -7.00
CA ASN A 75 -10.54 9.12 -7.37
C ASN A 75 -9.73 9.43 -8.63
N ILE A 76 -8.53 8.87 -8.76
CA ILE A 76 -7.69 9.02 -9.95
C ILE A 76 -8.37 8.38 -11.18
N VAL A 77 -8.91 7.17 -11.02
CA VAL A 77 -9.60 6.43 -12.08
C VAL A 77 -10.82 7.19 -12.58
N ASN A 78 -11.66 7.68 -11.66
CA ASN A 78 -12.86 8.43 -12.01
C ASN A 78 -12.55 9.77 -12.68
N LEU A 79 -11.41 10.40 -12.34
CA LEU A 79 -11.05 11.72 -12.86
C LEU A 79 -10.30 11.66 -14.19
N LEU A 80 -9.41 10.68 -14.34
CA LEU A 80 -8.42 10.64 -15.43
C LEU A 80 -8.61 9.45 -16.38
N ASN A 81 -9.41 8.45 -15.99
CA ASN A 81 -9.62 7.20 -16.73
C ASN A 81 -8.30 6.60 -17.29
N PRO A 82 -7.30 6.35 -16.43
CA PRO A 82 -6.04 5.78 -16.87
C PRO A 82 -6.22 4.30 -17.22
N ASP A 83 -5.44 3.82 -18.19
CA ASP A 83 -5.39 2.39 -18.51
C ASP A 83 -4.56 1.61 -17.45
N ILE A 84 -3.59 2.26 -16.79
CA ILE A 84 -2.65 1.59 -15.87
C ILE A 84 -2.36 2.46 -14.64
N VAL A 85 -2.31 1.82 -13.47
CA VAL A 85 -1.96 2.42 -12.18
C VAL A 85 -0.80 1.64 -11.54
N ILE A 86 0.32 2.34 -11.28
CA ILE A 86 1.52 1.73 -10.68
C ILE A 86 1.62 2.12 -9.21
N LEU A 87 1.67 1.10 -8.34
CA LEU A 87 1.85 1.24 -6.90
C LEU A 87 3.35 1.16 -6.54
N GLY A 88 3.92 2.30 -6.18
CA GLY A 88 5.29 2.42 -5.69
C GLY A 88 5.41 2.37 -4.17
N GLY A 89 6.60 2.03 -3.67
CA GLY A 89 6.95 2.07 -2.24
C GLY A 89 7.36 0.71 -1.66
N LYS A 90 8.17 0.73 -0.60
CA LYS A 90 8.74 -0.47 0.04
C LYS A 90 7.69 -1.44 0.61
N VAL A 91 6.48 -0.94 0.88
CA VAL A 91 5.35 -1.73 1.41
C VAL A 91 4.56 -2.42 0.29
N ALA A 92 4.57 -1.87 -0.93
CA ALA A 92 3.99 -2.48 -2.12
C ALA A 92 4.95 -3.47 -2.81
N TYR A 93 6.24 -3.42 -2.47
CA TYR A 93 7.26 -4.33 -2.97
C TYR A 93 7.06 -5.73 -2.36
N ASN A 94 6.83 -6.75 -3.19
CA ASN A 94 6.58 -8.15 -2.79
C ASN A 94 5.39 -8.33 -1.82
N ASN A 95 4.34 -7.51 -1.96
CA ASN A 95 3.14 -7.61 -1.12
C ASN A 95 1.91 -7.91 -1.98
N ASP A 96 1.82 -9.14 -2.47
CA ASP A 96 0.74 -9.59 -3.35
C ASP A 96 -0.63 -9.52 -2.65
N TYR A 97 -0.65 -9.67 -1.33
CA TYR A 97 -1.85 -9.48 -0.52
C TYR A 97 -2.39 -8.06 -0.66
N LEU A 98 -1.55 -7.05 -0.45
CA LEU A 98 -1.93 -5.65 -0.58
C LEU A 98 -2.41 -5.32 -2.00
N ILE A 99 -1.70 -5.79 -3.04
CA ILE A 99 -2.09 -5.54 -4.42
C ILE A 99 -3.45 -6.17 -4.73
N SER A 100 -3.70 -7.38 -4.26
CA SER A 100 -4.97 -8.08 -4.46
C SER A 100 -6.11 -7.37 -3.76
N GLN A 101 -5.92 -6.95 -2.51
CA GLN A 101 -6.92 -6.20 -1.73
C GLN A 101 -7.24 -4.85 -2.38
N VAL A 102 -6.22 -4.11 -2.82
CA VAL A 102 -6.44 -2.83 -3.51
C VAL A 102 -7.21 -3.04 -4.82
N LYS A 103 -6.87 -4.07 -5.60
CA LYS A 103 -7.61 -4.40 -6.83
C LYS A 103 -9.07 -4.67 -6.55
N GLU A 104 -9.36 -5.54 -5.59
CA GLU A 104 -10.72 -5.89 -5.20
C GLU A 104 -11.51 -4.63 -4.79
N LEU A 105 -10.95 -3.80 -3.91
CA LEU A 105 -11.59 -2.59 -3.43
C LEU A 105 -11.83 -1.56 -4.54
N VAL A 106 -10.87 -1.37 -5.46
CA VAL A 106 -11.03 -0.46 -6.60
C VAL A 106 -12.11 -0.97 -7.55
N LEU A 107 -12.14 -2.27 -7.85
CA LEU A 107 -13.17 -2.88 -8.70
C LEU A 107 -14.57 -2.75 -8.10
N HIS A 108 -14.69 -2.84 -6.77
CA HIS A 108 -15.97 -2.67 -6.08
C HIS A 108 -16.45 -1.21 -5.98
N GLN A 109 -15.54 -0.24 -6.00
CA GLN A 109 -15.86 1.17 -5.73
C GLN A 109 -15.84 2.07 -6.98
N ALA A 110 -15.07 1.72 -8.02
CA ALA A 110 -15.03 2.47 -9.28
C ALA A 110 -16.21 2.09 -10.18
N LEU A 111 -16.62 3.01 -11.07
CA LEU A 111 -17.69 2.76 -12.04
C LEU A 111 -17.33 1.55 -12.92
N ASN A 112 -18.18 0.51 -12.95
CA ASN A 112 -17.99 -0.75 -13.69
C ASN A 112 -17.59 -0.60 -15.16
N ILE A 113 -17.87 0.55 -15.79
CA ILE A 113 -17.57 0.82 -17.21
C ILE A 113 -16.09 1.22 -17.41
N LEU A 114 -15.43 1.77 -16.37
CA LEU A 114 -14.06 2.29 -16.41
C LEU A 114 -13.02 1.27 -15.91
N THR A 115 -13.45 0.22 -15.21
CA THR A 115 -12.55 -0.79 -14.62
C THR A 115 -12.17 -1.91 -15.59
N ASN A 116 -12.89 -2.09 -16.70
CA ASN A 116 -12.66 -3.20 -17.64
C ASN A 116 -11.28 -3.20 -18.34
N LYS A 117 -10.55 -2.08 -18.32
CA LYS A 117 -9.21 -1.95 -18.91
C LYS A 117 -8.13 -1.56 -17.91
N LEU A 118 -8.49 -1.37 -16.65
CA LEU A 118 -7.59 -0.85 -15.63
C LEU A 118 -6.64 -1.94 -15.11
N GLU A 119 -5.34 -1.75 -15.31
CA GLU A 119 -4.31 -2.62 -14.74
C GLU A 119 -3.66 -1.97 -13.50
N ILE A 120 -3.64 -2.68 -12.36
CA ILE A 120 -2.96 -2.22 -11.13
C ILE A 120 -1.74 -3.12 -10.89
N CYS A 121 -0.54 -2.54 -10.90
CA CYS A 121 0.71 -3.31 -10.81
C CYS A 121 1.69 -2.74 -9.77
N PRO A 122 2.48 -3.60 -9.08
CA PRO A 122 3.53 -3.14 -8.20
C PRO A 122 4.71 -2.58 -8.99
N SER A 123 5.39 -1.59 -8.42
CA SER A 123 6.60 -0.96 -8.97
C SER A 123 7.78 -1.94 -9.15
N SER A 124 7.74 -3.13 -8.56
CA SER A 124 8.80 -4.15 -8.64
C SER A 124 8.83 -4.92 -9.96
N LEU A 125 7.81 -4.79 -10.84
CA LEU A 125 7.91 -5.19 -12.24
C LEU A 125 8.77 -4.17 -13.03
N GLY A 126 10.04 -4.10 -12.62
CA GLY A 126 11.08 -3.27 -13.20
C GLY A 126 11.40 -3.63 -14.65
N GLU A 127 11.93 -2.63 -15.34
CA GLU A 127 12.54 -2.64 -16.68
C GLU A 127 11.61 -2.56 -17.89
N ASN A 128 10.50 -3.32 -17.99
CA ASN A 128 9.68 -3.30 -19.22
C ASN A 128 8.73 -2.09 -19.35
N PHE A 129 8.51 -1.31 -18.29
CA PHE A 129 7.47 -0.27 -18.28
C PHE A 129 7.92 1.14 -18.68
N ARG A 130 9.24 1.40 -18.82
CA ARG A 130 9.73 2.73 -19.20
C ARG A 130 9.26 3.19 -20.59
N MET A 131 8.74 2.28 -21.42
CA MET A 131 8.19 2.59 -22.75
C MET A 131 6.69 2.91 -22.78
N ILE A 132 5.89 2.52 -21.77
CA ILE A 132 4.42 2.76 -21.75
C ILE A 132 4.06 4.03 -20.94
N ALA A 133 5.03 4.60 -20.24
CA ALA A 133 4.89 5.74 -19.32
C ALA A 133 4.36 7.06 -19.92
N ALA A 134 4.12 7.17 -21.24
CA ALA A 134 3.54 8.37 -21.84
C ALA A 134 2.05 8.56 -21.52
N ALA A 135 1.34 7.51 -21.09
CA ALA A 135 -0.07 7.54 -20.69
C ALA A 135 -0.36 6.92 -19.30
N THR A 136 0.66 6.44 -18.61
CA THR A 136 0.55 5.80 -17.29
C THR A 136 0.96 6.80 -16.22
N ILE A 137 0.13 6.99 -15.19
CA ILE A 137 0.46 7.87 -14.08
C ILE A 137 1.14 7.07 -12.97
N PRO A 138 2.43 7.29 -12.70
CA PRO A 138 3.05 6.73 -11.50
C PRO A 138 2.43 7.42 -10.29
N ILE A 139 1.86 6.67 -9.35
CA ILE A 139 1.31 7.28 -8.13
C ILE A 139 2.41 8.04 -7.37
N GLN A 140 3.67 7.62 -7.50
CA GLN A 140 4.81 8.36 -6.95
C GLN A 140 5.00 9.77 -7.56
N GLU A 141 4.61 9.99 -8.81
CA GLU A 141 4.76 11.29 -9.49
C GLU A 141 3.68 12.29 -9.09
N ILE A 142 2.46 11.83 -8.76
CA ILE A 142 1.42 12.70 -8.17
C ILE A 142 1.83 13.20 -6.77
N PHE A 143 2.64 12.43 -6.04
CA PHE A 143 3.09 12.77 -4.68
C PHE A 143 4.51 13.38 -4.61
N HIS A 144 5.12 13.72 -5.75
CA HIS A 144 6.42 14.38 -5.77
C HIS A 144 6.27 15.90 -5.71
N PHE A 145 6.31 16.48 -4.51
CA PHE A 145 6.87 17.83 -4.35
C PHE A 145 8.12 17.76 -3.48
N SER A 146 9.24 17.93 -4.17
CA SER A 146 10.58 18.24 -3.69
C SER A 146 11.38 17.11 -3.01
N VAL A 147 12.05 16.31 -3.84
CA VAL A 147 13.41 15.87 -3.50
C VAL A 147 14.34 17.03 -3.84
N PHE A 148 14.72 17.83 -2.85
CA PHE A 148 15.92 18.65 -2.98
C PHE A 148 17.14 17.80 -2.61
N SER A 149 18.15 17.93 -3.47
CA SER A 149 19.58 17.71 -3.22
C SER A 149 20.05 18.21 -1.85
#